data_AF-A0AAP1WEJ2-F1
#
_entry.id   AF-A0AAP1WEJ2-F1
#
_cell.length_a   1.000
_cell.length_b   1.000
_cell.length_c   1.000
_cell.angle_alpha   90.00
_cell.angle_beta   90.00
_cell.angle_gamma   90.00
#
_symmetry.space_group_name_H-M   'P 1'
#
loop_
_entity.id
_entity.type
_entity.pdbx_description
1 polymer ?
#
loop_
_entity_poly.entity_id
_entity_poly.type
_entity_poly.pdbx_seq_one_letter_code
_entity_poly.pdbx_strand_id
1 'polypeptide(L)'
;MFMPPVFPAHWHVSQPVLIADTFSSLVWKVSLPDGTPAIVKGLKPIEDIADELRGADYLVWRNGRGAVRLLGRENNLMLLEYAGERMLSHIVAEHGDYQATEIAAELMAKLYAASEEPLPSALLPIRDRFAALFQRARDDQNAGCQTDYVHAAIIADQMMSNASELRGLHGDLHHENIMFSSRGWLVIDPVGLVGEVGFGAANM
;
A
#
# COMPACT_ATOMS: atom_id res chain seq x y z
N MET A 1 24.39 -15.29 -5.26
CA MET A 1 24.18 -13.95 -5.83
C MET A 1 22.92 -14.04 -6.67
N PHE A 2 21.81 -13.42 -6.25
CA PHE A 2 20.59 -13.39 -7.06
C PHE A 2 20.86 -12.53 -8.29
N MET A 3 20.79 -13.12 -9.48
CA MET A 3 20.81 -12.33 -10.70
C MET A 3 19.49 -11.58 -10.82
N PRO A 4 19.50 -10.28 -11.17
CA PRO A 4 18.26 -9.57 -11.47
C PRO A 4 17.55 -10.24 -12.66
N PRO A 5 16.22 -10.21 -12.71
CA PRO A 5 15.49 -10.64 -13.89
C PRO A 5 15.84 -9.74 -15.08
N VAL A 6 15.52 -10.20 -16.28
CA VAL A 6 15.61 -9.34 -17.46
C VAL A 6 14.52 -8.27 -17.35
N PHE A 7 14.94 -7.02 -17.20
CA PHE A 7 14.00 -5.89 -17.20
C PHE A 7 13.59 -5.52 -18.63
N PRO A 8 12.38 -4.98 -18.84
CA PRO A 8 11.93 -4.49 -20.14
C PRO A 8 12.95 -3.54 -20.76
N ALA A 9 13.41 -3.86 -21.97
CA ALA A 9 14.47 -3.11 -22.64
C ALA A 9 14.12 -1.63 -22.83
N HIS A 10 12.83 -1.34 -23.04
CA HIS A 10 12.32 0.03 -23.23
C HIS A 10 12.33 0.89 -21.95
N TRP A 11 12.53 0.29 -20.76
CA TRP A 11 12.77 1.07 -19.54
C TRP A 11 14.20 1.60 -19.44
N HIS A 12 15.14 1.00 -20.18
CA HIS A 12 16.54 1.41 -20.23
C HIS A 12 17.20 1.55 -18.84
N VAL A 13 16.76 0.73 -17.86
CA VAL A 13 17.29 0.74 -16.50
C VAL A 13 18.66 0.09 -16.43
N SER A 14 19.49 0.57 -15.50
CA SER A 14 20.85 0.05 -15.28
C SER A 14 21.20 -0.06 -13.80
N GLN A 15 22.37 -0.64 -13.50
CA GLN A 15 22.93 -0.77 -12.15
C GLN A 15 21.97 -1.37 -11.11
N PRO A 16 21.29 -2.51 -11.39
CA PRO A 16 20.38 -3.10 -10.42
C PRO A 16 21.09 -3.57 -9.16
N VAL A 17 20.60 -3.11 -8.02
CA VAL A 17 21.01 -3.55 -6.68
C VAL A 17 19.77 -4.09 -5.98
N LEU A 18 19.78 -5.36 -5.59
CA LEU A 18 18.71 -5.94 -4.79
C LEU A 18 18.74 -5.28 -3.39
N ILE A 19 17.63 -4.66 -3.00
CA ILE A 19 17.49 -3.96 -1.71
C ILE A 19 16.51 -4.64 -0.76
N ALA A 20 15.57 -5.44 -1.28
CA ALA A 20 14.67 -6.23 -0.45
C ALA A 20 14.23 -7.52 -1.15
N ASP A 21 14.03 -8.56 -0.34
CA ASP A 21 13.42 -9.84 -0.71
C ASP A 21 12.25 -10.08 0.23
N THR A 22 11.03 -9.75 -0.22
CA THR A 22 9.80 -9.87 0.56
C THR A 22 9.09 -11.17 0.24
N PHE A 23 8.01 -11.49 0.96
CA PHE A 23 7.21 -12.68 0.65
C PHE A 23 6.66 -12.66 -0.79
N SER A 24 6.17 -11.51 -1.25
CA SER A 24 5.51 -11.33 -2.56
C SER A 24 6.45 -10.89 -3.67
N SER A 25 7.58 -10.27 -3.36
CA SER A 25 8.35 -9.50 -4.34
C SER A 25 9.86 -9.49 -4.09
N LEU A 26 10.61 -9.27 -5.15
CA LEU A 26 12.00 -8.83 -5.10
C LEU A 26 12.06 -7.36 -5.50
N VAL A 27 12.83 -6.56 -4.77
CA VAL A 27 12.89 -5.11 -4.96
C VAL A 27 14.32 -4.71 -5.31
N TRP A 28 14.49 -4.08 -6.47
CA TRP A 28 15.78 -3.59 -6.95
C TRP A 28 15.78 -2.07 -7.04
N LYS A 29 16.84 -1.45 -6.50
CA LYS A 29 17.18 -0.06 -6.84
C LYS A 29 17.91 -0.08 -8.19
N VAL A 30 17.48 0.77 -9.11
CA VAL A 30 18.05 0.90 -10.46
C VAL A 30 18.29 2.37 -10.79
N SER A 31 19.07 2.63 -11.84
CA SER A 31 19.23 3.96 -12.44
C SER A 31 18.47 4.07 -13.75
N LEU A 32 17.67 5.12 -13.90
CA LEU A 32 17.06 5.54 -15.15
C LEU A 32 18.12 6.14 -16.11
N PRO A 33 17.81 6.34 -17.41
CA PRO A 33 18.79 6.86 -18.39
C PRO A 33 19.41 8.22 -18.06
N ASP A 34 18.68 9.07 -17.32
CA ASP A 34 19.13 10.38 -16.85
C ASP A 34 19.95 10.30 -15.53
N GLY A 35 20.15 9.10 -14.99
CA GLY A 35 20.82 8.85 -13.71
C GLY A 35 19.90 8.93 -12.49
N THR A 36 18.63 9.30 -12.66
CA THR A 36 17.66 9.35 -11.55
C THR A 36 17.44 7.94 -10.97
N PRO A 37 17.51 7.75 -9.64
CA PRO A 37 17.20 6.46 -9.05
C PRO A 37 15.71 6.11 -9.19
N ALA A 38 15.43 4.84 -9.43
CA ALA A 38 14.10 4.26 -9.45
C ALA A 38 14.10 2.89 -8.75
N ILE A 39 12.91 2.35 -8.52
CA ILE A 39 12.71 1.01 -7.98
C ILE A 39 12.09 0.13 -9.05
N VAL A 40 12.62 -1.08 -9.24
CA VAL A 40 11.90 -2.16 -9.90
C VAL A 40 11.39 -3.11 -8.83
N LYS A 41 10.07 -3.29 -8.75
CA LYS A 41 9.42 -4.33 -7.94
C LYS A 41 9.04 -5.47 -8.86
N GLY A 42 9.62 -6.65 -8.65
CA GLY A 42 9.29 -7.85 -9.40
C GLY A 42 8.50 -8.83 -8.55
N LEU A 43 7.28 -9.11 -8.99
CA LEU A 43 6.34 -9.95 -8.28
C LEU A 43 6.70 -11.43 -8.46
N LYS A 44 6.73 -12.16 -7.35
CA LYS A 44 6.93 -13.61 -7.32
C LYS A 44 5.64 -14.33 -7.76
N PRO A 45 5.74 -15.52 -8.37
CA PRO A 45 4.59 -16.30 -8.79
C PRO A 45 3.94 -16.98 -7.56
N ILE A 46 3.24 -16.21 -6.73
CA ILE A 46 2.48 -16.69 -5.58
C ILE A 46 0.97 -16.48 -5.83
N GLU A 47 0.11 -17.24 -5.13
CA GLU A 47 -1.34 -17.20 -5.33
C GLU A 47 -1.96 -15.83 -5.01
N ASP A 48 -1.36 -15.06 -4.09
CA ASP A 48 -1.91 -13.79 -3.59
C ASP A 48 -1.30 -12.53 -4.25
N ILE A 49 -0.99 -12.61 -5.55
CA ILE A 49 -0.49 -11.46 -6.32
C ILE A 49 -1.55 -10.36 -6.51
N ALA A 50 -2.80 -10.64 -6.15
CA ALA A 50 -3.92 -9.74 -6.38
C ALA A 50 -3.80 -8.42 -5.59
N ASP A 51 -3.26 -8.47 -4.35
CA ASP A 51 -2.97 -7.26 -3.57
C ASP A 51 -1.96 -6.35 -4.31
N GLU A 52 -0.88 -6.93 -4.84
CA GLU A 52 0.15 -6.18 -5.57
C GLU A 52 -0.39 -5.50 -6.84
N LEU A 53 -1.25 -6.21 -7.59
CA LEU A 53 -1.87 -5.65 -8.79
C LEU A 53 -2.82 -4.50 -8.46
N ARG A 54 -3.61 -4.62 -7.39
CA ARG A 54 -4.46 -3.54 -6.88
C ARG A 54 -3.64 -2.35 -6.39
N GLY A 55 -2.51 -2.62 -5.75
CA GLY A 55 -1.53 -1.62 -5.36
C GLY A 55 -1.07 -0.76 -6.53
N ALA A 56 -0.76 -1.39 -7.66
CA ALA A 56 -0.42 -0.64 -8.87
C ALA A 56 -1.57 0.25 -9.37
N ASP A 57 -2.81 -0.24 -9.37
CA ASP A 57 -3.97 0.55 -9.78
C ASP A 57 -4.21 1.74 -8.83
N TYR A 58 -3.96 1.55 -7.53
CA TYR A 58 -3.97 2.63 -6.54
C TYR A 58 -2.89 3.69 -6.85
N LEU A 59 -1.67 3.28 -7.19
CA LEU A 59 -0.58 4.20 -7.54
C LEU A 59 -0.86 4.98 -8.83
N VAL A 60 -1.47 4.32 -9.84
CA VAL A 60 -1.92 5.00 -11.07
C VAL A 60 -2.92 6.10 -10.72
N TRP A 61 -3.94 5.78 -9.94
CA TRP A 61 -4.98 6.74 -9.53
C TRP A 61 -4.43 7.88 -8.66
N ARG A 62 -3.50 7.60 -7.74
CA ARG A 62 -2.86 8.65 -6.93
C ARG A 62 -1.93 9.53 -7.74
N ASN A 63 -1.30 8.99 -8.79
CA ASN A 63 -0.42 9.71 -9.71
C ASN A 63 0.58 10.66 -8.99
N GLY A 64 1.24 10.17 -7.94
CA GLY A 64 2.24 10.93 -7.18
C GLY A 64 1.68 11.81 -6.05
N ARG A 65 0.36 11.87 -5.84
CA ARG A 65 -0.27 12.65 -4.76
C ARG A 65 -0.16 11.88 -3.44
N GLY A 66 0.86 12.21 -2.65
CA GLY A 66 1.12 11.55 -1.36
C GLY A 66 1.59 10.10 -1.46
N ALA A 67 1.77 9.57 -2.68
CA ALA A 67 2.30 8.24 -2.96
C ALA A 67 3.41 8.35 -4.00
N VAL A 68 4.24 7.32 -4.11
CA VAL A 68 5.16 7.17 -5.25
C VAL A 68 4.40 7.04 -6.56
N ARG A 69 5.03 7.44 -7.67
CA ARG A 69 4.48 7.20 -9.01
C ARG A 69 4.80 5.80 -9.52
N LEU A 70 3.83 5.19 -10.19
CA LEU A 70 4.07 4.07 -11.10
C LEU A 70 4.56 4.63 -12.44
N LEU A 71 5.81 4.39 -12.78
CA LEU A 71 6.48 4.88 -14.00
C LEU A 71 6.31 3.92 -15.18
N GLY A 72 6.12 2.63 -14.89
CA GLY A 72 5.90 1.60 -15.91
C GLY A 72 5.45 0.29 -15.29
N ARG A 73 4.75 -0.52 -16.06
CA ARG A 73 4.32 -1.88 -15.68
C ARG A 73 4.36 -2.77 -16.91
N GLU A 74 5.06 -3.90 -16.82
CA GLU A 74 5.09 -4.92 -17.86
C GLU A 74 5.24 -6.29 -17.22
N ASN A 75 4.38 -7.24 -17.60
CA ASN A 75 4.33 -8.57 -16.99
C ASN A 75 4.19 -8.46 -15.45
N ASN A 76 5.08 -9.14 -14.71
CA ASN A 76 5.15 -9.12 -13.25
C ASN A 76 6.15 -8.09 -12.72
N LEU A 77 6.49 -7.06 -13.50
CA LEU A 77 7.44 -6.03 -13.10
C LEU A 77 6.73 -4.67 -13.05
N MET A 78 7.07 -3.90 -12.02
CA MET A 78 6.65 -2.50 -11.85
C MET A 78 7.88 -1.63 -11.70
N LEU A 79 7.96 -0.56 -12.48
CA LEU A 79 8.93 0.51 -12.33
C LEU A 79 8.30 1.64 -11.53
N LEU A 80 8.90 1.99 -10.41
CA LEU A 80 8.37 2.90 -9.41
C LEU A 80 9.35 4.06 -9.16
N GLU A 81 8.80 5.21 -8.79
CA GLU A 81 9.58 6.33 -8.28
C GLU A 81 10.33 5.94 -6.99
N TYR A 82 11.58 6.38 -6.87
CA TYR A 82 12.38 6.19 -5.67
C TYR A 82 12.01 7.21 -4.58
N ALA A 83 11.59 6.72 -3.41
CA ALA A 83 11.12 7.57 -2.30
C ALA A 83 12.20 7.98 -1.29
N GLY A 84 13.47 7.65 -1.53
CA GLY A 84 14.57 7.91 -0.60
C GLY A 84 14.89 6.71 0.31
N GLU A 85 15.68 6.95 1.35
CA GLU A 85 16.11 5.91 2.33
C GLU A 85 15.59 6.19 3.75
N ARG A 86 15.00 7.38 3.97
CA ARG A 86 14.54 7.81 5.28
C ARG A 86 13.07 7.48 5.46
N MET A 87 12.79 6.54 6.35
CA MET A 87 11.43 6.13 6.76
C MET A 87 10.92 6.99 7.93
N LEU A 88 9.61 6.96 8.16
CA LEU A 88 9.01 7.61 9.32
C LEU A 88 9.43 6.95 10.64
N SER A 89 9.73 5.65 10.63
CA SER A 89 10.29 4.94 11.79
C SER A 89 11.61 5.56 12.29
N HIS A 90 12.42 6.11 11.39
CA HIS A 90 13.63 6.86 11.79
C HIS A 90 13.28 8.16 12.52
N ILE A 91 12.18 8.83 12.16
CA ILE A 91 11.70 10.03 12.88
C ILE A 91 11.26 9.66 14.29
N VAL A 92 10.56 8.53 14.46
CA VAL A 92 10.20 8.03 15.79
C VAL A 92 11.44 7.82 16.65
N ALA A 93 12.48 7.20 16.09
CA ALA A 93 13.72 6.94 16.82
C ALA A 93 14.51 8.21 17.16
N GLU A 94 14.55 9.19 16.25
CA GLU A 94 15.36 10.42 16.40
C GLU A 94 14.65 11.52 17.18
N HIS A 95 13.32 11.61 17.07
CA HIS A 95 12.54 12.75 17.54
C HIS A 95 11.27 12.39 18.31
N GLY A 96 10.96 11.10 18.42
CA GLY A 96 9.80 10.61 19.16
C GLY A 96 8.51 10.55 18.36
N ASP A 97 7.51 9.93 18.99
CA ASP A 97 6.24 9.55 18.39
C ASP A 97 5.37 10.75 17.94
N TYR A 98 5.39 11.83 18.73
CA TYR A 98 4.56 13.01 18.45
C TYR A 98 4.88 13.62 17.07
N GLN A 99 6.17 13.77 16.73
CA GLN A 99 6.56 14.34 15.43
C GLN A 99 6.22 13.39 14.28
N ALA A 100 6.40 12.08 14.46
CA ALA A 100 6.01 11.09 13.47
C ALA A 100 4.49 11.11 13.21
N THR A 101 3.71 11.25 14.27
CA THR A 101 2.24 11.36 14.21
C THR A 101 1.81 12.59 13.44
N GLU A 102 2.41 13.77 13.67
CA GLU A 102 2.10 14.99 12.89
C GLU A 102 2.36 14.77 11.40
N ILE A 103 3.50 14.18 11.04
CA ILE A 103 3.85 13.88 9.65
C ILE A 103 2.85 12.88 9.03
N ALA A 104 2.52 11.80 9.75
CA ALA A 104 1.57 10.80 9.28
C ALA A 104 0.17 11.41 9.07
N ALA A 105 -0.29 12.26 10.00
CA ALA A 105 -1.57 12.94 9.91
C ALA A 105 -1.64 13.88 8.69
N GLU A 106 -0.60 14.68 8.45
CA GLU A 106 -0.51 15.52 7.25
C GLU A 106 -0.52 14.72 5.95
N LEU A 107 0.17 13.58 5.92
CA LEU A 107 0.20 12.70 4.77
C LEU A 107 -1.17 12.03 4.54
N MET A 108 -1.80 11.52 5.60
CA MET A 108 -3.14 10.93 5.53
C MET A 108 -4.18 11.94 5.04
N ALA A 109 -4.11 13.20 5.49
CA ALA A 109 -4.98 14.26 4.98
C ALA A 109 -4.84 14.45 3.46
N LYS A 110 -3.62 14.32 2.91
CA LYS A 110 -3.39 14.35 1.45
C LYS A 110 -3.90 13.10 0.75
N LEU A 111 -3.74 11.92 1.34
CA LEU A 111 -4.20 10.65 0.76
C LEU A 111 -5.73 10.58 0.68
N TYR A 112 -6.41 11.04 1.72
CA TYR A 112 -7.87 10.94 1.86
C TYR A 112 -8.62 12.19 1.38
N ALA A 113 -7.92 13.20 0.88
CA ALA A 113 -8.52 14.31 0.17
C ALA A 113 -9.40 13.82 -0.99
N ALA A 114 -10.51 14.53 -1.23
CA ALA A 114 -11.39 14.24 -2.35
C ALA A 114 -10.60 14.27 -3.67
N SER A 115 -10.90 13.30 -4.54
CA SER A 115 -10.34 13.23 -5.89
C SER A 115 -11.45 13.51 -6.90
N GLU A 116 -11.15 14.29 -7.93
CA GLU A 116 -12.03 14.45 -9.09
C GLU A 116 -12.07 13.16 -9.94
N GLU A 117 -11.01 12.35 -9.87
CA GLU A 117 -10.96 11.06 -10.56
C GLU A 117 -11.77 10.01 -9.78
N PRO A 118 -12.65 9.25 -10.47
CA PRO A 118 -13.42 8.19 -9.83
C PRO A 118 -12.51 7.13 -9.22
N LEU A 119 -12.99 6.47 -8.16
CA LEU A 119 -12.25 5.37 -7.54
C LEU A 119 -12.05 4.23 -8.54
N PRO A 120 -10.84 3.65 -8.64
CA PRO A 120 -10.60 2.50 -9.50
C PRO A 120 -11.45 1.31 -9.07
N SER A 121 -12.17 0.70 -10.01
CA SER A 121 -12.95 -0.51 -9.76
C SER A 121 -12.12 -1.72 -9.31
N ALA A 122 -10.79 -1.68 -9.53
CA ALA A 122 -9.86 -2.69 -9.07
C ALA A 122 -9.63 -2.66 -7.55
N LEU A 123 -9.85 -1.52 -6.87
CA LEU A 123 -9.63 -1.44 -5.42
C LEU A 123 -10.61 -2.35 -4.69
N LEU A 124 -10.11 -3.06 -3.67
CA LEU A 124 -10.90 -4.04 -2.93
C LEU A 124 -11.75 -3.35 -1.86
N PRO A 125 -13.08 -3.53 -1.85
CA PRO A 125 -13.90 -3.06 -0.75
C PRO A 125 -13.43 -3.64 0.59
N ILE A 126 -13.36 -2.79 1.61
CA ILE A 126 -12.93 -3.23 2.95
C ILE A 126 -13.77 -4.38 3.51
N ARG A 127 -15.07 -4.42 3.17
CA ARG A 127 -15.94 -5.54 3.54
C ARG A 127 -15.46 -6.87 2.96
N ASP A 128 -14.97 -6.86 1.73
CA ASP A 128 -14.45 -8.05 1.05
C ASP A 128 -13.09 -8.45 1.62
N ARG A 129 -12.25 -7.48 2.01
CA ARG A 129 -11.01 -7.74 2.77
C ARG A 129 -11.29 -8.47 4.09
N PHE A 130 -12.46 -8.23 4.70
CA PHE A 130 -12.90 -8.87 5.94
C PHE A 130 -13.71 -10.16 5.73
N ALA A 131 -13.83 -10.67 4.49
CA ALA A 131 -14.67 -11.83 4.18
C ALA A 131 -14.37 -13.07 5.05
N ALA A 132 -13.09 -13.33 5.35
CA ALA A 132 -12.69 -14.44 6.21
C ALA A 132 -13.19 -14.28 7.65
N LEU A 133 -13.15 -13.07 8.22
CA LEU A 133 -13.71 -12.78 9.54
C LEU A 133 -15.22 -13.05 9.55
N PHE A 134 -15.94 -12.51 8.56
CA PHE A 134 -17.38 -12.69 8.47
C PHE A 134 -17.77 -14.16 8.26
N GLN A 135 -17.00 -14.91 7.48
CA GLN A 135 -17.23 -16.34 7.30
C GLN A 135 -17.04 -17.09 8.62
N ARG A 136 -15.92 -16.85 9.31
CA ARG A 136 -15.66 -17.50 10.60
C ARG A 136 -16.73 -17.19 11.64
N ALA A 137 -17.17 -15.93 11.72
CA ALA A 137 -18.24 -15.52 12.61
C ALA A 137 -19.56 -16.23 12.32
N ARG A 138 -19.94 -16.38 11.03
CA ARG A 138 -21.13 -17.13 10.64
C ARG A 138 -21.04 -18.60 11.04
N ASP A 139 -19.89 -19.23 10.85
CA ASP A 139 -19.68 -20.63 11.20
C ASP A 139 -19.78 -20.85 12.72
N ASP A 140 -19.17 -19.97 13.51
CA ASP A 140 -19.27 -19.99 14.98
C ASP A 140 -20.71 -19.76 15.45
N GLN A 141 -21.44 -18.80 14.85
CA GLN A 141 -22.86 -18.55 15.16
C GLN A 141 -23.75 -19.76 14.84
N ASN A 142 -23.55 -20.40 13.69
CA ASN A 142 -24.30 -21.60 13.29
C ASN A 142 -24.03 -22.79 14.23
N ALA A 143 -22.84 -22.84 14.83
CA ALA A 143 -22.49 -23.81 15.87
C ALA A 143 -23.01 -23.44 17.27
N GLY A 144 -23.66 -22.29 17.44
CA GLY A 144 -24.14 -21.79 18.73
C GLY A 144 -23.04 -21.19 19.62
N CYS A 145 -21.86 -20.89 19.07
CA CYS A 145 -20.73 -20.31 19.78
C CYS A 145 -20.79 -18.78 19.75
N GLN A 146 -20.45 -18.14 20.88
CA GLN A 146 -20.23 -16.69 20.98
C GLN A 146 -18.74 -16.43 21.17
N THR A 147 -18.02 -16.30 20.06
CA THR A 147 -16.56 -16.11 20.05
C THR A 147 -16.20 -14.64 19.82
N ASP A 148 -14.93 -14.29 20.04
CA ASP A 148 -14.41 -12.97 19.69
C ASP A 148 -14.55 -12.67 18.19
N TYR A 149 -14.55 -13.68 17.32
CA TYR A 149 -14.83 -13.48 15.89
C TYR A 149 -16.26 -13.01 15.63
N VAL A 150 -17.23 -13.54 16.38
CA VAL A 150 -18.63 -13.09 16.30
C VAL A 150 -18.75 -11.63 16.75
N HIS A 151 -18.15 -11.29 17.90
CA HIS A 151 -18.15 -9.91 18.41
C HIS A 151 -17.45 -8.94 17.45
N ALA A 152 -16.26 -9.30 16.96
CA ALA A 152 -15.49 -8.49 16.03
C ALA A 152 -16.22 -8.31 14.69
N ALA A 153 -16.88 -9.35 14.17
CA ALA A 153 -17.68 -9.25 12.95
C ALA A 153 -18.87 -8.29 13.12
N ILE A 154 -19.55 -8.30 14.27
CA ILE A 154 -20.63 -7.34 14.55
C ILE A 154 -20.10 -5.90 14.56
N ILE A 155 -18.98 -5.65 15.24
CA ILE A 155 -18.36 -4.32 15.29
C ILE A 155 -17.94 -3.88 13.89
N ALA A 156 -17.25 -4.74 13.13
CA ALA A 156 -16.82 -4.45 11.77
C ALA A 156 -18.02 -4.14 10.85
N ASP A 157 -19.09 -4.93 10.92
CA ASP A 157 -20.31 -4.70 10.13
C ASP A 157 -20.98 -3.36 10.47
N GLN A 158 -21.05 -3.02 11.76
CA GLN A 158 -21.60 -1.74 12.22
C GLN A 158 -20.77 -0.55 11.73
N MET A 159 -19.44 -0.61 11.86
CA MET A 159 -18.55 0.47 11.40
C MET A 159 -18.67 0.66 9.88
N MET A 160 -18.65 -0.43 9.11
CA MET A 160 -18.74 -0.37 7.65
C MET A 160 -20.11 0.10 7.15
N SER A 161 -21.20 -0.26 7.84
CA SER A 161 -22.56 0.12 7.45
C SER A 161 -22.91 1.58 7.74
N ASN A 162 -22.17 2.21 8.67
CA ASN A 162 -22.34 3.62 9.03
C ASN A 162 -21.42 4.56 8.22
N ALA A 163 -20.62 4.03 7.29
CA ALA A 163 -19.72 4.83 6.47
C ALA A 163 -20.52 5.74 5.51
N SER A 164 -20.41 7.05 5.70
CA SER A 164 -21.11 8.05 4.87
C SER A 164 -20.39 8.33 3.55
N GLU A 165 -19.07 8.14 3.50
CA GLU A 165 -18.26 8.44 2.33
C GLU A 165 -17.07 7.49 2.22
N LEU A 166 -16.90 6.89 1.03
CA LEU A 166 -15.80 5.97 0.75
C LEU A 166 -14.61 6.74 0.13
N ARG A 167 -13.40 6.29 0.48
CA ARG A 167 -12.12 6.78 -0.04
C ARG A 167 -11.25 5.61 -0.49
N GLY A 168 -10.33 5.89 -1.39
CA GLY A 168 -9.22 5.00 -1.68
C GLY A 168 -8.26 4.99 -0.48
N LEU A 169 -7.95 3.80 0.03
CA LEU A 169 -7.11 3.59 1.19
C LEU A 169 -5.85 2.83 0.77
N HIS A 170 -4.73 3.14 1.44
CA HIS A 170 -3.47 2.43 1.25
C HIS A 170 -3.61 0.94 1.57
N GLY A 171 -4.22 0.61 2.71
CA GLY A 171 -4.53 -0.75 3.15
C GLY A 171 -3.43 -1.46 3.94
N ASP A 172 -2.20 -0.93 3.92
CA ASP A 172 -1.09 -1.38 4.77
C ASP A 172 -0.21 -0.20 5.20
N LEU A 173 -0.85 0.85 5.71
CA LEU A 173 -0.13 2.09 6.06
C LEU A 173 0.54 1.90 7.41
N HIS A 174 1.86 2.03 7.46
CA HIS A 174 2.65 2.03 8.70
C HIS A 174 3.96 2.82 8.49
N HIS A 175 4.71 3.01 9.57
CA HIS A 175 5.90 3.86 9.62
C HIS A 175 7.00 3.53 8.57
N GLU A 176 7.11 2.28 8.15
CA GLU A 176 8.13 1.85 7.18
C GLU A 176 7.67 2.04 5.73
N ASN A 177 6.35 2.10 5.51
CA ASN A 177 5.75 2.42 4.21
C ASN A 177 5.60 3.93 3.97
N ILE A 178 6.06 4.77 4.90
CA ILE A 178 6.12 6.23 4.75
C ILE A 178 7.57 6.68 4.64
N MET A 179 7.94 7.24 3.48
CA MET A 179 9.31 7.58 3.14
C MET A 179 9.47 9.06 2.75
N PHE A 180 10.60 9.66 3.13
CA PHE A 180 10.92 11.04 2.82
C PHE A 180 11.69 11.18 1.52
N SER A 181 11.04 11.79 0.53
CA SER A 181 11.58 12.06 -0.81
C SER A 181 11.86 13.55 -1.02
N SER A 182 12.42 13.89 -2.18
CA SER A 182 12.57 15.29 -2.63
C SER A 182 11.23 16.03 -2.80
N ARG A 183 10.11 15.30 -2.92
CA ARG A 183 8.74 15.87 -2.98
C ARG A 183 8.02 15.88 -1.63
N GLY A 184 8.74 15.55 -0.55
CA GLY A 184 8.19 15.37 0.79
C GLY A 184 7.88 13.92 1.11
N TRP A 185 7.08 13.71 2.17
CA TRP A 185 6.66 12.38 2.62
C TRP A 185 5.69 11.73 1.65
N LEU A 186 5.97 10.48 1.28
CA LEU A 186 5.20 9.68 0.33
C LEU A 186 4.98 8.28 0.90
N VAL A 187 3.84 7.67 0.54
CA VAL A 187 3.62 6.24 0.78
C VAL A 187 4.19 5.38 -0.35
N ILE A 188 4.64 4.20 0.04
CA ILE A 188 5.03 3.10 -0.85
C ILE A 188 4.22 1.86 -0.52
N ASP A 189 4.16 0.93 -1.46
CA ASP A 189 3.60 -0.41 -1.27
C ASP A 189 2.13 -0.50 -0.81
N PRO A 190 1.20 0.12 -1.55
CA PRO A 190 -0.23 0.01 -1.23
C PRO A 190 -0.77 -1.37 -1.55
N VAL A 191 -1.72 -1.81 -0.72
CA VAL A 191 -2.63 -2.93 -1.00
C VAL A 191 -3.75 -2.48 -1.96
N GLY A 192 -4.21 -1.24 -1.82
CA GLY A 192 -5.29 -0.68 -2.66
C GLY A 192 -6.69 -1.13 -2.23
N LEU A 193 -7.22 -0.49 -1.18
CA LEU A 193 -8.56 -0.74 -0.67
C LEU A 193 -9.50 0.43 -0.94
N VAL A 194 -10.81 0.19 -0.82
CA VAL A 194 -11.83 1.24 -0.73
C VAL A 194 -12.65 1.07 0.54
N GLY A 195 -12.78 2.15 1.31
CA GLY A 195 -13.43 2.11 2.62
C GLY A 195 -13.53 3.48 3.26
N GLU A 196 -13.95 3.49 4.52
CA GLU A 196 -14.00 4.70 5.35
C GLU A 196 -12.59 5.11 5.81
N VAL A 197 -12.34 6.41 5.94
CA VAL A 197 -11.02 6.94 6.31
C VAL A 197 -10.59 6.56 7.72
N GLY A 198 -11.54 6.34 8.64
CA GLY A 198 -11.26 5.90 10.00
C GLY A 198 -10.48 4.58 10.04
N PHE A 199 -10.77 3.64 9.12
CA PHE A 199 -9.97 2.42 9.00
C PHE A 199 -8.52 2.72 8.61
N GLY A 200 -8.33 3.57 7.60
CA GLY A 200 -7.00 3.94 7.13
C GLY A 200 -6.16 4.64 8.20
N ALA A 201 -6.80 5.40 9.10
CA ALA A 201 -6.14 6.02 10.24
C ALA A 201 -5.86 5.02 11.39
N ALA A 202 -6.79 4.10 11.67
CA ALA A 202 -6.62 3.08 12.71
C ALA A 202 -5.56 2.03 12.38
N ASN A 203 -5.20 1.88 11.09
CA ASN A 203 -4.19 0.94 10.64
C ASN A 203 -2.75 1.48 10.73
N MET A 204 -2.57 2.78 11.02
CA MET A 204 -1.27 3.48 11.06
C MET A 204 -0.49 3.22 12.36
#